data_AF-A0A7S9L906-F1
#
_entry.id   AF-A0A7S9L906-F1
#
_cell.length_a   1.000
_cell.length_b   1.000
_cell.length_c   1.000
_cell.angle_alpha   90.00
_cell.angle_beta   90.00
_cell.angle_gamma   90.00
#
_symmetry.space_group_name_H-M   'P 1'
#
loop_
_entity.id
_entity.type
_entity.pdbx_description
1 polymer ?
#
loop_
_entity_poly.entity_id
_entity_poly.type
_entity_poly.pdbx_seq_one_letter_code
_entity_poly.pdbx_strand_id
1 'polypeptide(L)'
;MKEIKLADFLRCKGTQPQLAKAVGVTQSAISQMAKSSRDIRVRVFEDGRIEVIEFRILNRCATAGNEAPPTLTQTIPPTSNLRSSTGVAVHPSSTAQASP
;
A
#
# COMPACT_ATOMS: atom_id res chain seq x y z
N MET A 1 -14.39 -13.69 0.07
CA MET A 1 -13.22 -13.46 -0.84
C MET A 1 -12.11 -14.49 -0.55
N LYS A 2 -11.56 -15.15 -1.57
CA LYS A 2 -10.44 -16.11 -1.41
C LYS A 2 -9.29 -15.77 -2.36
N GLU A 3 -8.07 -15.71 -1.82
CA GLU A 3 -6.83 -15.53 -2.59
C GLU A 3 -6.01 -16.82 -2.58
N ILE A 4 -5.48 -17.21 -3.73
CA ILE A 4 -4.69 -18.43 -3.92
C ILE A 4 -3.64 -18.21 -5.00
N LYS A 5 -2.48 -18.85 -4.91
CA LYS A 5 -1.46 -18.77 -5.96
C LYS A 5 -1.99 -19.33 -7.27
N LEU A 6 -1.56 -18.77 -8.40
CA LEU A 6 -2.00 -19.19 -9.73
C LEU A 6 -1.76 -20.70 -9.98
N ALA A 7 -0.59 -21.20 -9.59
CA ALA A 7 -0.25 -22.62 -9.73
C ALA A 7 -1.21 -23.53 -8.95
N ASP A 8 -1.60 -23.14 -7.74
CA ASP A 8 -2.52 -23.91 -6.90
C ASP A 8 -3.97 -23.80 -7.38
N PHE A 9 -4.37 -22.64 -7.90
CA PHE A 9 -5.68 -22.44 -8.52
C PHE A 9 -5.87 -23.38 -9.72
N LEU A 10 -4.86 -23.47 -10.59
CA LEU A 10 -4.89 -24.33 -11.78
C LEU A 10 -4.86 -25.82 -11.43
N ARG A 11 -4.36 -26.18 -10.25
CA ARG A 11 -4.36 -27.57 -9.76
C ARG A 11 -5.70 -27.99 -9.16
N CYS A 12 -6.37 -27.09 -8.45
CA CYS A 12 -7.52 -27.44 -7.61
C CYS A 12 -8.89 -27.05 -8.18
N LYS A 13 -8.98 -25.98 -8.97
CA LYS A 13 -10.28 -25.34 -9.25
C LYS A 13 -10.58 -25.07 -10.72
N GLY A 14 -9.58 -24.88 -11.58
CA GLY A 14 -9.85 -24.40 -12.93
C GLY A 14 -8.81 -24.79 -13.95
N THR A 15 -9.23 -24.79 -15.22
CA THR A 15 -8.34 -25.01 -16.35
C THR A 15 -7.79 -23.68 -16.87
N GLN A 16 -6.61 -23.71 -17.50
CA GLN A 16 -6.00 -22.50 -18.08
C GLN A 16 -6.93 -21.78 -19.09
N PRO A 17 -7.66 -22.47 -20.00
CA PRO A 17 -8.58 -21.81 -20.92
C PRO A 17 -9.74 -21.09 -20.23
N GLN A 18 -10.32 -21.67 -19.18
CA GLN A 18 -11.43 -21.03 -18.44
C GLN A 18 -10.96 -19.77 -17.72
N LEU A 19 -9.81 -19.84 -17.03
CA LEU A 19 -9.25 -18.69 -16.35
C LEU A 19 -8.87 -17.58 -17.34
N ALA A 20 -8.27 -17.94 -18.48
CA ALA A 20 -7.94 -16.99 -19.54
C ALA A 20 -9.18 -16.23 -20.04
N LYS A 21 -10.28 -16.96 -20.28
CA LYS A 21 -11.56 -16.37 -20.70
C LYS A 21 -12.15 -15.45 -19.63
N ALA A 22 -12.10 -15.85 -18.35
CA ALA A 22 -12.65 -15.05 -17.26
C ALA A 22 -11.88 -13.74 -17.02
N VAL A 23 -10.57 -13.76 -17.24
CA VAL A 23 -9.66 -12.62 -17.00
C VAL A 23 -9.50 -11.75 -18.24
N GLY A 24 -9.84 -12.25 -19.43
CA GLY A 24 -9.71 -11.52 -20.69
C GLY A 24 -8.30 -11.55 -21.28
N VAL A 25 -7.56 -12.63 -21.06
CA VAL A 25 -6.20 -12.84 -21.62
C VAL A 25 -6.15 -14.12 -22.45
N THR A 26 -5.05 -14.36 -23.16
CA THR A 26 -4.86 -15.60 -23.90
C THR A 26 -4.51 -16.77 -22.95
N GLN A 27 -4.87 -17.99 -23.33
CA GLN A 27 -4.46 -19.18 -22.59
C GLN A 27 -2.93 -19.33 -22.54
N SER A 28 -2.23 -18.89 -23.59
CA SER A 28 -0.77 -18.86 -23.62
C SER A 28 -0.19 -17.90 -22.56
N ALA A 29 -0.82 -16.75 -22.31
CA ALA A 29 -0.41 -15.84 -21.25
C ALA A 29 -0.54 -16.49 -19.87
N ILE A 30 -1.65 -17.19 -19.59
CA ILE A 30 -1.82 -17.96 -18.34
C ILE A 30 -0.72 -19.04 -18.22
N SER A 31 -0.43 -19.75 -19.31
CA SER A 31 0.60 -20.80 -19.33
C SER A 31 2.00 -20.24 -19.05
N GLN A 32 2.36 -19.10 -19.66
CA GLN A 32 3.63 -18.41 -19.41
C GLN A 32 3.71 -17.91 -17.96
N MET A 33 2.64 -17.32 -17.44
CA MET A 33 2.54 -16.87 -16.06
C MET A 33 2.73 -18.04 -15.07
N ALA A 34 2.04 -19.16 -15.29
CA ALA A 34 2.14 -20.33 -14.41
C ALA A 34 3.50 -21.03 -14.43
N LYS A 35 4.23 -20.95 -15.56
CA LYS A 35 5.59 -21.51 -15.70
C LYS A 35 6.69 -20.56 -15.23
N SER A 36 6.35 -19.29 -14.99
CA SER A 36 7.32 -18.30 -14.52
C SER A 36 7.56 -18.41 -13.02
N SER A 37 8.68 -17.85 -12.55
CA SER A 37 8.97 -17.67 -11.13
C SER A 37 8.28 -16.44 -10.50
N ARG A 38 7.26 -15.87 -11.17
CA ARG A 38 6.52 -14.70 -10.71
C ARG A 38 5.58 -15.09 -9.56
N ASP A 39 5.44 -14.23 -8.54
CA ASP A 39 4.41 -14.40 -7.50
C ASP A 39 3.07 -13.86 -8.04
N ILE A 40 2.29 -14.77 -8.63
CA ILE A 40 0.99 -14.45 -9.21
C ILE A 40 -0.10 -15.13 -8.39
N ARG A 41 -1.12 -14.35 -8.03
CA ARG A 41 -2.26 -14.78 -7.24
C ARG A 41 -3.56 -14.56 -7.98
N VAL A 42 -4.48 -15.49 -7.78
CA VAL A 42 -5.86 -15.45 -8.27
C VAL A 42 -6.75 -15.14 -7.08
N ARG A 43 -7.56 -14.11 -7.23
CA ARG A 43 -8.50 -13.65 -6.22
C ARG A 43 -9.91 -13.87 -6.75
N VAL A 44 -10.71 -14.63 -6.01
CA VAL A 44 -12.09 -14.96 -6.35
C VAL A 44 -13.02 -14.28 -5.36
N PHE A 45 -13.89 -13.44 -5.87
CA PHE A 45 -14.93 -12.74 -5.11
C PHE A 45 -16.19 -13.60 -5.03
N GLU A 46 -17.07 -13.27 -4.08
CA GLU A 46 -18.32 -14.01 -3.86
C GLU A 46 -19.36 -13.76 -4.96
N ASP A 47 -19.24 -12.64 -5.66
CA ASP A 47 -20.04 -12.27 -6.84
C ASP A 47 -19.55 -12.93 -8.14
N GLY A 48 -18.53 -13.80 -8.07
CA GLY A 48 -17.97 -14.51 -9.22
C GLY A 48 -16.94 -13.71 -10.01
N ARG A 49 -16.61 -12.48 -9.63
CA ARG A 49 -15.48 -11.75 -10.22
C ARG A 49 -14.16 -12.46 -9.91
N ILE A 50 -13.26 -12.46 -10.89
CA ILE A 50 -11.92 -13.04 -10.78
C ILE A 50 -10.89 -11.97 -11.12
N GLU A 51 -9.93 -11.79 -10.22
CA GLU A 51 -8.77 -10.93 -10.43
C GLU A 51 -7.50 -11.78 -10.47
N VAL A 52 -6.54 -11.38 -11.31
CA VAL A 52 -5.18 -11.94 -11.32
C VAL A 52 -4.22 -10.82 -10.98
N ILE A 53 -3.46 -11.00 -9.91
CA ILE A 53 -2.59 -9.98 -9.32
C ILE A 53 -1.16 -10.53 -9.30
N GLU A 54 -0.21 -9.74 -9.78
CA GLU A 54 1.21 -10.04 -9.65
C GLU A 54 1.85 -9.18 -8.56
N PHE A 55 2.57 -9.82 -7.65
CA PHE A 55 3.46 -9.15 -6.71
C PHE A 55 4.86 -9.09 -7.29
N ARG A 56 5.32 -7.87 -7.60
CA ARG A 56 6.66 -7.62 -8.11
C ARG A 56 7.40 -6.66 -7.17
N ILE A 57 8.54 -7.12 -6.65
CA ILE A 57 9.47 -6.25 -5.92
C ILE A 57 10.11 -5.32 -6.96
N LEU A 58 9.88 -4.02 -6.81
CA LEU A 58 10.49 -3.00 -7.68
C LEU A 58 11.90 -2.68 -7.21
N ASN A 59 12.06 -2.36 -5.92
CA ASN A 59 13.33 -2.08 -5.28
C ASN A 59 13.30 -2.61 -3.84
N ARG A 60 14.46 -3.00 -3.29
CA ARG A 60 14.62 -3.14 -1.85
C ARG A 60 15.12 -1.81 -1.31
N CYS A 61 14.43 -1.25 -0.33
CA CYS A 61 15.03 -0.19 0.48
C CYS A 61 16.25 -0.81 1.16
N ALA A 62 17.44 -0.24 0.95
CA ALA A 62 18.60 -0.65 1.73
C ALA A 62 18.23 -0.45 3.19
N THR A 63 18.33 -1.50 4.02
CA THR A 63 18.33 -1.34 5.47
C THR A 63 19.27 -0.19 5.76
N ALA A 64 18.79 0.89 6.38
CA ALA A 64 19.60 2.05 6.74
C ALA A 64 20.85 1.55 7.47
N GLY A 65 21.93 1.36 6.71
CA GLY A 65 23.11 0.69 7.18
C GLY A 65 23.87 1.73 7.96
N ASN A 66 23.84 1.64 9.29
CA ASN A 66 24.61 2.50 10.19
C ASN A 66 24.74 3.94 9.66
N GLU A 67 23.61 4.61 9.41
CA GLU A 67 23.68 6.06 9.24
C GLU A 67 24.27 6.59 10.54
N ALA A 68 25.42 7.28 10.45
CA ALA A 68 25.98 7.97 11.59
C ALA A 68 24.86 8.82 12.21
N PRO A 69 24.69 8.80 13.54
CA PRO A 69 23.60 9.54 14.18
C PRO A 69 23.61 10.98 13.66
N PRO A 70 22.44 11.57 13.37
CA PRO A 70 22.37 12.89 12.76
C PRO A 70 23.21 13.86 13.59
N THR A 71 24.29 14.37 13.00
CA THR A 71 25.20 15.32 13.66
C THR A 71 24.54 16.70 13.85
N LEU A 72 23.40 16.92 13.19
CA LEU A 72 22.65 18.17 13.27
C LEU A 72 21.87 18.21 14.59
N THR A 73 22.24 19.13 15.46
CA THR A 73 21.57 19.37 16.74
C THR A 73 20.08 19.63 16.51
N GLN A 74 19.21 18.86 17.18
CA GLN A 74 17.77 19.14 17.17
C GLN A 74 17.51 20.54 17.76
N THR A 75 17.02 21.45 16.93
CA THR A 75 16.64 22.80 17.36
C THR A 75 15.33 22.80 18.16
N ILE A 76 14.47 21.80 17.96
CA ILE A 76 13.19 21.67 18.66
C ILE A 76 13.37 20.69 19.82
N PRO A 77 13.21 21.12 21.07
CA PRO A 77 13.28 20.21 22.21
C PRO A 77 12.16 19.16 22.10
N PRO A 78 12.42 17.88 22.43
CA PRO A 78 11.39 16.83 22.43
C PRO A 78 10.24 17.12 23.40
N THR A 79 10.44 18.05 24.34
CA THR A 79 9.44 18.55 25.28
C THR A 79 8.51 19.60 24.68
N SER A 80 8.68 20.02 23.42
CA SER A 80 7.84 21.04 22.77
C SER A 80 6.36 20.65 22.77
N ASN A 81 6.06 19.36 22.68
CA ASN A 81 4.69 18.82 22.66
C ASN A 81 4.04 18.75 24.05
N LEU A 82 4.78 19.01 25.14
CA LEU A 82 4.26 19.00 26.51
C LEU A 82 3.58 20.33 26.89
N ARG A 83 3.79 21.40 26.12
CA ARG A 83 3.08 22.67 26.34
C ARG A 83 1.75 22.66 25.59
N SER A 84 0.67 22.47 26.34
CA SER A 84 -0.67 22.82 25.86
C SER A 84 -0.75 24.34 25.70
N SER A 85 -0.99 24.82 24.48
CA SER A 85 -1.26 26.24 24.20
C SER A 85 -2.71 26.55 24.55
N THR A 86 -3.01 26.78 25.84
CA THR A 86 -4.33 27.28 26.28
C THR A 86 -4.42 28.81 26.27
N GLY A 87 -3.37 29.51 25.82
CA GLY A 87 -3.36 30.96 25.72
C GLY A 87 -4.19 31.43 24.53
N VAL A 88 -5.20 32.27 24.78
CA VAL A 88 -5.90 33.02 23.73
C VAL A 88 -4.88 33.95 23.08
N ALA A 89 -4.46 33.64 21.84
CA ALA A 89 -3.59 34.48 21.05
C ALA A 89 -4.39 35.57 20.33
N VAL A 90 -4.99 36.48 21.08
CA VAL A 90 -5.57 37.71 20.52
C VAL A 90 -4.66 38.88 20.82
N HIS A 91 -4.30 39.64 19.79
CA HIS A 91 -3.58 40.88 19.96
C HIS A 91 -4.55 41.91 20.59
N PRO A 92 -4.14 42.69 21.61
CA PRO A 92 -5.04 43.64 22.28
C PRO A 92 -5.65 44.70 21.34
N SER A 93 -5.06 44.91 20.17
CA SER A 93 -5.61 45.81 19.14
C SER A 93 -6.84 45.26 18.40
N SER A 94 -7.21 43.98 18.61
CA SER A 94 -8.43 43.38 18.01
C SER A 94 -9.68 43.49 18.89
N THR A 95 -9.60 44.09 20.08
CA THR A 95 -10.76 44.27 20.98
C THR A 95 -11.39 45.67 20.93
N ALA A 96 -11.00 46.51 19.97
CA ALA A 96 -11.67 47.79 19.76
C ALA A 96 -13.06 47.55 19.14
N GLN A 97 -14.09 47.54 19.99
CA GLN A 97 -15.49 47.46 19.64
C GLN A 97 -15.90 48.48 18.57
N ALA A 98 -16.70 48.01 17.60
CA ALA A 98 -17.72 48.85 16.98
C ALA A 98 -18.71 49.26 18.10
N SER A 99 -18.74 50.55 18.42
CA SER A 99 -19.84 51.13 19.20
C SER A 99 -21.05 51.35 18.28
N PRO A 100 -22.29 51.18 18.77
CA PRO A 100 -23.51 51.33 17.98
C PRO A 100 -23.76 52.77 17.51
#